data_AF-A0A1S9CQD3-F1
#
_entry.id   AF-A0A1S9CQD3-F1
#
_cell.length_a   1.000
_cell.length_b   1.000
_cell.length_c   1.000
_cell.angle_alpha   90.00
_cell.angle_beta   90.00
_cell.angle_gamma   90.00
#
_symmetry.space_group_name_H-M   'P 1'
#
loop_
_entity.id
_entity.type
_entity.pdbx_description
1 polymer ?
#
loop_
_entity_poly.entity_id
_entity_poly.type
_entity_poly.pdbx_seq_one_letter_code
_entity_poly.pdbx_strand_id
1 'polypeptide(L)'
;MTQILIFVIMFATIVVVHEWGHFIAAKKMDVQVNEFAIGMGPKLWSKQKGETLYTLRLLPIGGFCAMEGENEESTNERALCAKSPAQRMIIFVAGAFMNFILTWVLLSLFISYQGYNTNVVSSLLENSPIAQAGVQPGETIVSINGVQVETQQEILEQVTTPDIPYSVVIQAIDGQTRTLQIVAAAREGGGAALGFYPTTQRLGIISSIGTGLTGTFQMIGDVFSGFANIITGMVGVDELAGIVGVTQVTTEVWENSVDYSLMYAIMNMVYITAVLSANLAVLNLIPFPALDGGRILFTFIELVRGKPLDQNKEGFIHFVGFALLMVLMVVVLYNDIVRLMA
;
A
#
# COMPACT_ATOMS: atom_id res chain seq x y z
N MET A 1 -15.60 12.36 -14.99
CA MET A 1 -15.70 11.10 -15.79
C MET A 1 -14.35 10.42 -15.96
N THR A 2 -13.28 11.15 -16.33
CA THR A 2 -11.92 10.60 -16.44
C THR A 2 -11.39 10.04 -15.12
N GLN A 3 -11.63 10.69 -13.96
CA GLN A 3 -11.16 10.20 -12.66
C GLN A 3 -11.77 8.86 -12.26
N ILE A 4 -13.09 8.69 -12.46
CA ILE A 4 -13.78 7.43 -12.18
C ILE A 4 -13.18 6.30 -13.03
N LEU A 5 -12.87 6.57 -14.29
CA LEU A 5 -12.22 5.59 -15.16
C LEU A 5 -10.81 5.22 -14.66
N ILE A 6 -10.01 6.20 -14.23
CA ILE A 6 -8.67 5.97 -13.67
C ILE A 6 -8.78 5.11 -12.40
N PHE A 7 -9.67 5.47 -11.48
CA PHE A 7 -9.91 4.70 -10.26
C PHE A 7 -10.33 3.25 -10.56
N VAL A 8 -11.25 3.06 -11.50
CA VAL A 8 -11.69 1.73 -11.93
C VAL A 8 -10.54 0.91 -12.53
N ILE A 9 -9.70 1.52 -13.36
CA ILE A 9 -8.52 0.85 -13.93
C ILE A 9 -7.52 0.49 -12.83
N MET A 10 -7.25 1.38 -11.88
CA MET A 10 -6.36 1.13 -10.76
C MET A 10 -6.88 -0.06 -9.93
N PHE A 11 -8.15 -0.01 -9.51
CA PHE A 11 -8.75 -1.07 -8.69
C PHE A 11 -8.79 -2.42 -9.43
N ALA A 12 -9.19 -2.42 -10.70
CA ALA A 12 -9.17 -3.62 -11.54
C ALA A 12 -7.75 -4.20 -11.65
N THR A 13 -6.73 -3.35 -11.82
CA THR A 13 -5.33 -3.79 -11.88
C THR A 13 -4.91 -4.52 -10.60
N ILE A 14 -5.19 -3.91 -9.44
CA ILE A 14 -4.82 -4.46 -8.13
C ILE A 14 -5.50 -5.83 -7.91
N VAL A 15 -6.79 -5.93 -8.18
CA VAL A 15 -7.53 -7.18 -8.00
C VAL A 15 -7.07 -8.26 -9.00
N VAL A 16 -6.87 -7.91 -10.28
CA VAL A 16 -6.41 -8.89 -11.28
C VAL A 16 -5.05 -9.46 -10.89
N VAL A 17 -4.14 -8.64 -10.37
CA VAL A 17 -2.83 -9.12 -9.90
C VAL A 17 -2.96 -10.04 -8.69
N HIS A 18 -3.87 -9.74 -7.75
CA HIS A 18 -4.20 -10.61 -6.62
C HIS A 18 -4.71 -11.98 -7.10
N GLU A 19 -5.77 -11.99 -7.91
CA GLU A 19 -6.37 -13.21 -8.44
C GLU A 19 -5.36 -14.02 -9.27
N TRP A 20 -4.50 -13.33 -10.02
CA TRP A 20 -3.44 -13.96 -10.81
C TRP A 20 -2.42 -14.69 -9.92
N GLY A 21 -2.16 -14.19 -8.71
CA GLY A 21 -1.35 -14.88 -7.71
C GLY A 21 -1.93 -16.25 -7.34
N HIS A 22 -3.20 -16.30 -6.95
CA HIS A 22 -3.90 -17.56 -6.69
C HIS A 22 -3.88 -18.49 -7.90
N PHE A 23 -4.17 -17.95 -9.09
CA PHE A 23 -4.19 -18.71 -10.33
C PHE A 23 -2.84 -19.39 -10.61
N ILE A 24 -1.73 -18.65 -10.53
CA ILE A 24 -0.39 -19.21 -10.76
C ILE A 24 -0.07 -20.28 -9.74
N ALA A 25 -0.33 -20.02 -8.46
CA ALA A 25 -0.02 -20.96 -7.39
C ALA A 25 -0.86 -22.25 -7.52
N ALA A 26 -2.15 -22.12 -7.81
CA ALA A 26 -3.06 -23.24 -8.04
C ALA A 26 -2.57 -24.12 -9.20
N LYS A 27 -2.23 -23.51 -10.35
CA LYS A 27 -1.69 -24.25 -11.50
C LYS A 27 -0.36 -24.95 -11.18
N LYS A 28 0.54 -24.31 -10.43
CA LYS A 28 1.82 -24.91 -10.01
C LYS A 28 1.66 -26.06 -9.02
N MET A 29 0.61 -26.04 -8.20
CA MET A 29 0.28 -27.12 -7.25
C MET A 29 -0.65 -28.19 -7.85
N ASP A 30 -0.84 -28.16 -9.16
CA ASP A 30 -1.73 -29.07 -9.90
C ASP A 30 -3.17 -29.08 -9.36
N VAL A 31 -3.69 -27.88 -9.07
CA VAL A 31 -5.11 -27.64 -8.76
C VAL A 31 -5.84 -27.22 -10.04
N GLN A 32 -6.97 -27.85 -10.30
CA GLN A 32 -7.84 -27.48 -11.40
C GLN A 32 -8.50 -26.12 -11.10
N VAL A 33 -8.35 -25.19 -12.04
CA VAL A 33 -9.02 -23.89 -12.00
C VAL A 33 -10.12 -23.90 -13.04
N ASN A 34 -11.37 -23.85 -12.59
CA ASN A 34 -12.56 -23.93 -13.41
C ASN A 34 -12.81 -22.62 -14.16
N GLU A 35 -12.71 -21.49 -13.46
CA GLU A 35 -12.92 -20.16 -14.04
C GLU A 35 -11.91 -19.15 -13.47
N PHE A 36 -11.30 -18.37 -14.35
CA PHE A 36 -10.54 -17.17 -13.99
C PHE A 36 -11.29 -15.95 -14.53
N ALA A 37 -11.88 -15.17 -13.64
CA ALA A 37 -12.77 -14.07 -13.99
C ALA A 37 -12.16 -12.73 -13.61
N ILE A 38 -12.21 -11.79 -14.55
CA ILE A 38 -11.92 -10.37 -14.31
C ILE A 38 -13.25 -9.63 -14.23
N GLY A 39 -13.51 -8.98 -13.10
CA GLY A 39 -14.77 -8.34 -12.79
C GLY A 39 -15.84 -9.30 -12.25
N MET A 40 -17.03 -8.75 -12.03
CA MET A 40 -18.20 -9.42 -11.46
C MET A 40 -19.45 -9.23 -12.35
N GLY A 41 -20.50 -10.00 -12.08
CA GLY A 41 -21.77 -9.90 -12.80
C GLY A 41 -21.80 -10.65 -14.15
N PRO A 42 -22.65 -10.25 -15.10
CA PRO A 42 -22.83 -10.98 -16.36
C PRO A 42 -21.56 -11.00 -17.22
N LYS A 43 -21.35 -12.11 -17.94
CA LYS A 43 -20.19 -12.34 -18.82
C LYS A 43 -20.33 -11.45 -20.07
N LEU A 44 -19.35 -10.57 -20.29
CA LEU A 44 -19.21 -9.82 -21.54
C LEU A 44 -18.48 -10.63 -22.59
N TRP A 45 -17.45 -11.36 -22.15
CA TRP A 45 -16.63 -12.19 -23.01
C TRP A 45 -16.13 -13.40 -22.24
N SER A 46 -15.96 -14.52 -22.96
CA SER A 46 -15.39 -15.74 -22.39
C SER A 46 -14.60 -16.52 -23.42
N LYS A 47 -13.51 -17.14 -22.97
CA LYS A 47 -12.70 -18.04 -23.80
C LYS A 47 -12.20 -19.22 -22.97
N GLN A 48 -12.50 -20.42 -23.44
CA GLN A 48 -11.94 -21.65 -22.88
C GLN A 48 -10.49 -21.81 -23.36
N LYS A 49 -9.55 -22.04 -22.46
CA LYS A 49 -8.18 -22.43 -22.81
C LYS A 49 -7.73 -23.57 -21.88
N GLY A 50 -7.62 -24.77 -22.45
CA GLY A 50 -7.45 -25.99 -21.68
C GLY A 50 -8.67 -26.25 -20.80
N GLU A 51 -8.45 -26.50 -19.52
CA GLU A 51 -9.51 -26.72 -18.51
C GLU A 51 -10.08 -25.42 -17.91
N THR A 52 -9.41 -24.28 -18.08
CA THR A 52 -9.82 -23.02 -17.46
C THR A 52 -10.65 -22.16 -18.39
N LEU A 53 -11.81 -21.72 -17.91
CA LEU A 53 -12.63 -20.70 -18.54
C LEU A 53 -12.14 -19.31 -18.15
N TYR A 54 -11.66 -18.52 -19.11
CA TYR A 54 -11.29 -17.13 -18.88
C TYR A 54 -12.48 -16.24 -19.18
N THR A 55 -12.91 -15.40 -18.24
CA THR A 55 -14.06 -14.50 -18.42
C THR A 55 -13.74 -13.05 -18.12
N LEU A 56 -14.32 -12.16 -18.93
CA LEU A 56 -14.40 -10.73 -18.65
C LEU A 56 -15.86 -10.40 -18.38
N ARG A 57 -16.13 -9.78 -17.23
CA ARG A 57 -17.50 -9.52 -16.75
C ARG A 57 -17.80 -8.01 -16.73
N LEU A 58 -19.09 -7.68 -16.72
CA LEU A 58 -19.58 -6.31 -16.90
C LEU A 58 -19.07 -5.34 -15.84
N LEU A 59 -19.07 -5.76 -14.58
CA LEU A 59 -18.73 -4.87 -13.49
C LEU A 59 -17.23 -4.99 -13.21
N PRO A 60 -16.42 -3.92 -13.39
CA PRO A 60 -14.98 -3.94 -13.16
C PRO A 60 -14.63 -3.81 -11.66
N ILE A 61 -15.48 -4.38 -10.80
CA ILE A 61 -15.28 -4.48 -9.36
C ILE A 61 -14.99 -5.94 -9.05
N GLY A 62 -13.80 -6.22 -8.50
CA GLY A 62 -13.44 -7.57 -8.11
C GLY A 62 -12.96 -8.46 -9.27
N GLY A 63 -12.81 -9.72 -8.94
CA GLY A 63 -12.42 -10.83 -9.79
C GLY A 63 -12.49 -12.10 -8.95
N PHE A 64 -12.35 -13.26 -9.57
CA PHE A 64 -12.22 -14.51 -8.81
C PHE A 64 -11.48 -15.58 -9.60
N CYS A 65 -10.71 -16.38 -8.89
CA CYS A 65 -10.10 -17.61 -9.38
C CYS A 65 -10.81 -18.83 -8.78
N ALA A 66 -11.85 -19.33 -9.46
CA ALA A 66 -12.65 -20.46 -8.98
C ALA A 66 -11.88 -21.77 -9.09
N MET A 67 -11.49 -22.33 -7.94
CA MET A 67 -10.75 -23.59 -7.86
C MET A 67 -11.68 -24.77 -7.61
N GLU A 68 -11.37 -25.91 -8.20
CA GLU A 68 -12.09 -27.16 -7.98
C GLU A 68 -12.02 -27.57 -6.51
N GLY A 69 -13.15 -27.92 -5.89
CA GLY A 69 -13.20 -28.36 -4.49
C GLY A 69 -12.82 -27.28 -3.46
N GLU A 70 -13.00 -25.99 -3.79
CA GLU A 70 -12.76 -24.87 -2.88
C GLU A 70 -13.90 -24.65 -1.88
N ASN A 71 -15.15 -24.73 -2.36
CA ASN A 71 -16.36 -24.51 -1.55
C ASN A 71 -17.28 -25.75 -1.51
N GLU A 72 -16.92 -26.80 -2.21
CA GLU A 72 -17.71 -28.02 -2.38
C GLU A 72 -16.82 -29.25 -2.21
N GLU A 73 -17.40 -30.37 -1.78
CA GLU A 73 -16.68 -31.64 -1.80
C GLU A 73 -16.43 -32.07 -3.25
N SER A 74 -15.19 -32.43 -3.55
CA SER A 74 -14.82 -32.95 -4.88
C SER A 74 -13.97 -34.21 -4.72
N THR A 75 -14.30 -35.23 -5.51
CA THR A 75 -13.53 -36.48 -5.60
C THR A 75 -12.35 -36.36 -6.56
N ASN A 76 -12.15 -35.20 -7.19
CA ASN A 76 -11.07 -34.96 -8.13
C ASN A 76 -9.72 -34.85 -7.39
N GLU A 77 -8.71 -35.60 -7.82
CA GLU A 77 -7.35 -35.53 -7.24
C GLU A 77 -6.70 -34.14 -7.44
N ARG A 78 -7.20 -33.37 -8.40
CA ARG A 78 -6.81 -31.99 -8.70
C ARG A 78 -7.71 -30.97 -8.01
N ALA A 79 -8.56 -31.39 -7.08
CA ALA A 79 -9.30 -30.49 -6.20
C ALA A 79 -8.38 -29.86 -5.13
N LEU A 80 -8.71 -28.64 -4.72
CA LEU A 80 -8.03 -27.92 -3.65
C LEU A 80 -8.12 -28.69 -2.32
N CYS A 81 -9.30 -29.22 -2.00
CA CYS A 81 -9.52 -30.03 -0.79
C CYS A 81 -8.71 -31.34 -0.75
N ALA A 82 -8.26 -31.85 -1.90
CA ALA A 82 -7.39 -33.03 -1.99
C ALA A 82 -5.91 -32.70 -1.77
N LYS A 83 -5.51 -31.41 -1.78
CA LYS A 83 -4.11 -31.00 -1.61
C LYS A 83 -3.71 -30.92 -0.15
N SER A 84 -2.42 -31.13 0.10
CA SER A 84 -1.85 -30.99 1.45
C SER A 84 -2.08 -29.58 2.01
N PRO A 85 -2.18 -29.42 3.34
CA PRO A 85 -2.33 -28.11 3.97
C PRO A 85 -1.24 -27.11 3.54
N ALA A 86 0.01 -27.56 3.37
CA ALA A 86 1.10 -26.71 2.89
C ALA A 86 0.87 -26.15 1.48
N GLN A 87 0.39 -26.99 0.56
CA GLN A 87 0.07 -26.55 -0.80
C GLN A 87 -1.10 -25.56 -0.81
N ARG A 88 -2.14 -25.80 0.01
CA ARG A 88 -3.26 -24.86 0.18
C ARG A 88 -2.80 -23.52 0.75
N MET A 89 -1.95 -23.51 1.77
CA MET A 89 -1.39 -22.27 2.32
C MET A 89 -0.62 -21.46 1.27
N ILE A 90 0.21 -22.11 0.43
CA ILE A 90 0.91 -21.42 -0.66
C ILE A 90 -0.09 -20.75 -1.61
N ILE A 91 -1.18 -21.44 -1.96
CA ILE A 91 -2.21 -20.88 -2.84
C ILE A 91 -2.90 -19.69 -2.20
N PHE A 92 -3.30 -19.77 -0.93
CA PHE A 92 -3.99 -18.67 -0.23
C PHE A 92 -3.08 -17.46 0.01
N VAL A 93 -1.78 -17.67 0.27
CA VAL A 93 -0.81 -16.57 0.42
C VAL A 93 -0.48 -15.90 -0.92
N ALA A 94 -0.60 -16.63 -2.03
CA ALA A 94 -0.12 -16.17 -3.33
C ALA A 94 -0.77 -14.88 -3.83
N GLY A 95 -2.06 -14.65 -3.54
CA GLY A 95 -2.74 -13.42 -3.91
C GLY A 95 -2.13 -12.20 -3.24
N ALA A 96 -2.09 -12.20 -1.90
CA ALA A 96 -1.47 -11.13 -1.12
C ALA A 96 0.02 -10.94 -1.45
N PHE A 97 0.74 -12.03 -1.74
CA PHE A 97 2.15 -11.96 -2.17
C PHE A 97 2.31 -11.27 -3.53
N MET A 98 1.41 -11.48 -4.49
CA MET A 98 1.45 -10.74 -5.76
C MET A 98 1.14 -9.26 -5.57
N ASN A 99 0.29 -8.91 -4.61
CA ASN A 99 0.04 -7.51 -4.25
C ASN A 99 1.23 -6.86 -3.54
N PHE A 100 1.98 -7.62 -2.73
CA PHE A 100 3.28 -7.18 -2.23
C PHE A 100 4.23 -6.86 -3.39
N ILE A 101 4.35 -7.77 -4.37
CA ILE A 101 5.22 -7.56 -5.55
C ILE A 101 4.77 -6.34 -6.35
N LEU A 102 3.46 -6.17 -6.58
CA LEU A 102 2.92 -5.02 -7.28
C LEU A 102 3.27 -3.71 -6.57
N THR A 103 3.08 -3.66 -5.25
CA THR A 103 3.47 -2.52 -4.41
C THR A 103 4.95 -2.20 -4.59
N TRP A 104 5.81 -3.22 -4.51
CA TRP A 104 7.25 -3.04 -4.66
C TRP A 104 7.64 -2.48 -6.03
N VAL A 105 7.07 -3.02 -7.12
CA VAL A 105 7.35 -2.53 -8.48
C VAL A 105 6.88 -1.09 -8.64
N LEU A 106 5.67 -0.76 -8.18
CA LEU A 106 5.10 0.58 -8.31
C LEU A 106 5.84 1.61 -7.44
N LEU A 107 6.24 1.26 -6.21
CA LEU A 107 7.06 2.12 -5.36
C LEU A 107 8.45 2.34 -5.94
N SER A 108 9.08 1.29 -6.49
CA SER A 108 10.38 1.43 -7.15
C SER A 108 10.30 2.38 -8.34
N LEU A 109 9.23 2.30 -9.13
CA LEU A 109 8.98 3.21 -10.25
C LEU A 109 8.76 4.64 -9.77
N PHE A 110 7.93 4.83 -8.74
CA PHE A 110 7.64 6.13 -8.16
C PHE A 110 8.90 6.80 -7.58
N ILE A 111 9.68 6.08 -6.77
CA ILE A 111 10.92 6.57 -6.17
C ILE A 111 11.96 6.90 -7.25
N SER A 112 12.04 6.11 -8.32
CA SER A 112 12.91 6.40 -9.46
C SER A 112 12.54 7.72 -10.15
N TYR A 113 11.25 8.04 -10.23
CA TYR A 113 10.76 9.29 -10.81
C TYR A 113 10.95 10.49 -9.88
N GLN A 114 10.49 10.36 -8.63
CA GLN A 114 10.50 11.44 -7.63
C GLN A 114 11.93 11.77 -7.18
N GLY A 115 12.80 10.75 -7.12
CA GLY A 115 14.14 10.88 -6.54
C GLY A 115 14.07 10.98 -5.02
N TYR A 116 15.14 11.51 -4.44
CA TYR A 116 15.24 11.81 -3.02
C TYR A 116 15.66 13.26 -2.82
N ASN A 117 15.20 13.82 -1.71
CA ASN A 117 15.59 15.15 -1.30
C ASN A 117 16.92 15.07 -0.55
N THR A 118 17.91 15.78 -1.08
CA THR A 118 19.28 15.81 -0.55
C THR A 118 19.39 16.69 0.70
N ASN A 119 20.56 16.69 1.31
CA ASN A 119 20.98 17.64 2.34
C ASN A 119 21.45 19.01 1.80
N VAL A 120 21.31 19.27 0.50
CA VAL A 120 21.71 20.55 -0.13
C VAL A 120 20.52 21.51 -0.14
N VAL A 121 20.75 22.74 0.31
CA VAL A 121 19.73 23.79 0.36
C VAL A 121 19.48 24.35 -1.04
N SER A 122 18.28 24.14 -1.59
CA SER A 122 17.86 24.73 -2.86
C SER A 122 17.31 26.15 -2.70
N SER A 123 16.47 26.35 -1.69
CA SER A 123 15.91 27.67 -1.33
C SER A 123 15.47 27.67 0.13
N LEU A 124 15.15 28.84 0.66
CA LEU A 124 14.84 29.03 2.08
C LEU A 124 13.41 29.52 2.25
N LEU A 125 12.74 29.05 3.31
CA LEU A 125 11.50 29.68 3.74
C LEU A 125 11.81 31.06 4.33
N GLU A 126 11.00 32.05 3.98
CA GLU A 126 11.13 33.40 4.51
C GLU A 126 10.97 33.38 6.04
N ASN A 127 11.83 34.14 6.74
CA ASN A 127 11.90 34.19 8.21
C ASN A 127 12.17 32.85 8.94
N SER A 128 12.61 31.81 8.23
CA SER A 128 12.94 30.52 8.84
C SER A 128 14.20 30.57 9.73
N PRO A 129 14.32 29.66 10.71
CA PRO A 129 15.51 29.57 11.56
C PRO A 129 16.84 29.47 10.79
N ILE A 130 16.85 28.66 9.72
CA ILE A 130 18.05 28.45 8.91
C ILE A 130 18.41 29.70 8.08
N ALA A 131 17.41 30.47 7.64
CA ALA A 131 17.64 31.76 6.97
C ALA A 131 18.20 32.81 7.95
N GLN A 132 17.69 32.86 9.18
CA GLN A 132 18.19 33.76 10.23
C GLN A 132 19.65 33.41 10.63
N ALA A 133 20.02 32.13 10.53
CA ALA A 133 21.39 31.66 10.75
C ALA A 133 22.36 32.02 9.59
N GLY A 134 21.87 32.65 8.51
CA GLY A 134 22.67 33.15 7.41
C GLY A 134 23.07 32.09 6.39
N VAL A 135 22.46 30.90 6.42
CA VAL A 135 22.67 29.86 5.40
C VAL A 135 22.19 30.37 4.05
N GLN A 136 22.89 30.00 2.98
CA GLN A 136 22.60 30.41 1.62
C GLN A 136 22.18 29.21 0.74
N PRO A 137 21.36 29.44 -0.30
CA PRO A 137 21.12 28.43 -1.33
C PRO A 137 22.44 27.92 -1.95
N GLY A 138 22.55 26.61 -2.12
CA GLY A 138 23.74 25.90 -2.60
C GLY A 138 24.64 25.37 -1.49
N GLU A 139 24.44 25.76 -0.24
CA GLU A 139 25.18 25.20 0.91
C GLU A 139 24.60 23.83 1.33
N THR A 140 25.46 22.99 1.92
CA THR A 140 25.12 21.60 2.28
C THR A 140 25.06 21.44 3.80
N ILE A 141 24.01 20.82 4.31
CA ILE A 141 23.89 20.43 5.71
C ILE A 141 24.61 19.09 5.90
N VAL A 142 25.79 19.12 6.54
CA VAL A 142 26.65 17.94 6.66
C VAL A 142 26.30 17.09 7.87
N SER A 143 26.00 17.74 9.01
CA SER A 143 25.63 17.03 10.22
C SER A 143 24.75 17.86 11.15
N ILE A 144 23.97 17.16 11.97
CA ILE A 144 23.12 17.75 13.02
C ILE A 144 23.44 17.03 14.33
N ASN A 145 23.84 17.80 15.35
CA ASN A 145 24.27 17.29 16.66
C ASN A 145 25.36 16.19 16.56
N GLY A 146 26.24 16.29 15.56
CA GLY A 146 27.32 15.34 15.32
C GLY A 146 26.93 14.10 14.50
N VAL A 147 25.65 13.91 14.19
CA VAL A 147 25.17 12.84 13.29
C VAL A 147 25.25 13.32 11.85
N GLN A 148 25.99 12.60 11.01
CA GLN A 148 26.08 12.89 9.57
C GLN A 148 24.73 12.70 8.90
N VAL A 149 24.38 13.60 7.98
CA VAL A 149 23.12 13.58 7.25
C VAL A 149 23.37 13.79 5.76
N GLU A 150 22.85 12.92 4.92
CA GLU A 150 22.96 12.98 3.46
C GLU A 150 21.61 13.31 2.79
N THR A 151 20.51 13.09 3.51
CA THR A 151 19.16 13.29 3.00
C THR A 151 18.35 14.25 3.86
N GLN A 152 17.33 14.87 3.25
CA GLN A 152 16.36 15.69 3.99
C GLN A 152 15.63 14.87 5.06
N GLN A 153 15.39 13.57 4.79
CA GLN A 153 14.73 12.70 5.76
C GLN A 153 15.58 12.52 7.03
N GLU A 154 16.88 12.25 6.89
CA GLU A 154 17.80 12.16 8.03
C GLU A 154 17.86 13.49 8.82
N ILE A 155 17.81 14.63 8.12
CA ILE A 155 17.72 15.94 8.76
C ILE A 155 16.46 16.06 9.63
N LEU A 156 15.30 15.64 9.10
CA LEU A 156 14.03 15.66 9.84
C LEU A 156 14.02 14.69 11.02
N GLU A 157 14.66 13.53 10.89
CA GLU A 157 14.80 12.56 11.99
C GLU A 157 15.70 13.08 13.13
N GLN A 158 16.65 13.97 12.82
CA GLN A 158 17.47 14.64 13.84
C GLN A 158 16.78 15.88 14.45
N VAL A 159 15.93 16.57 13.68
CA VAL A 159 15.27 17.83 14.10
C VAL A 159 13.82 17.56 14.51
N THR A 160 13.65 17.03 15.72
CA THR A 160 12.33 16.56 16.20
C THR A 160 11.62 17.52 17.15
N THR A 161 12.36 18.36 17.87
CA THR A 161 11.84 19.15 19.00
C THR A 161 12.00 20.65 18.71
N PRO A 162 10.92 21.45 18.82
CA PRO A 162 11.00 22.88 18.56
C PRO A 162 11.68 23.61 19.73
N ASP A 163 12.09 24.85 19.49
CA ASP A 163 12.60 25.81 20.49
C ASP A 163 13.88 25.38 21.23
N ILE A 164 14.55 24.32 20.77
CA ILE A 164 15.87 23.91 21.25
C ILE A 164 16.96 24.19 20.19
N PRO A 165 18.18 24.56 20.61
CA PRO A 165 19.29 24.77 19.70
C PRO A 165 19.84 23.43 19.18
N TYR A 166 20.00 23.36 17.86
CA TYR A 166 20.68 22.28 17.16
C TYR A 166 22.05 22.75 16.67
N SER A 167 23.08 21.92 16.88
CA SER A 167 24.41 22.14 16.35
C SER A 167 24.47 21.63 14.91
N VAL A 168 24.35 22.54 13.94
CA VAL A 168 24.28 22.21 12.52
C VAL A 168 25.61 22.55 11.85
N VAL A 169 26.25 21.56 11.23
CA VAL A 169 27.46 21.79 10.43
C VAL A 169 27.03 22.03 8.98
N ILE A 170 27.38 23.22 8.48
CA ILE A 170 27.11 23.64 7.10
C ILE A 170 28.43 23.65 6.33
N GLN A 171 28.44 23.05 5.14
CA GLN A 171 29.50 23.22 4.16
C GLN A 171 29.09 24.31 3.17
N ALA A 172 29.89 25.38 3.12
CA ALA A 172 29.73 26.47 2.18
C ALA A 172 30.11 26.03 0.75
N ILE A 173 29.72 26.84 -0.24
CA ILE A 173 29.98 26.57 -1.67
C ILE A 173 31.49 26.48 -1.97
N ASP A 174 32.34 27.17 -1.21
CA ASP A 174 33.79 27.13 -1.31
C ASP A 174 34.43 25.89 -0.64
N GLY A 175 33.61 25.02 -0.04
CA GLY A 175 34.02 23.80 0.63
C GLY A 175 34.36 23.96 2.11
N GLN A 176 34.42 25.19 2.65
CA GLN A 176 34.68 25.42 4.07
C GLN A 176 33.48 25.02 4.92
N THR A 177 33.74 24.41 6.07
CA THR A 177 32.70 24.02 7.02
C THR A 177 32.59 25.02 8.16
N ARG A 178 31.37 25.35 8.55
CA ARG A 178 31.07 26.16 9.74
C ARG A 178 29.98 25.50 10.57
N THR A 179 30.10 25.61 11.89
CA THR A 179 29.08 25.12 12.82
C THR A 179 28.19 26.28 13.23
N LEU A 180 26.89 26.10 13.09
CA LEU A 180 25.86 27.06 13.47
C LEU A 180 24.98 26.47 14.56
N GLN A 181 24.52 27.31 15.48
CA GLN A 181 23.49 26.95 16.45
C GLN A 181 22.16 27.46 15.93
N ILE A 182 21.27 26.55 15.52
CA ILE A 182 19.99 26.89 14.90
C ILE A 182 18.87 26.40 15.80
N VAL A 183 18.02 27.31 16.27
CA VAL A 183 16.85 26.97 17.09
C VAL A 183 15.71 26.58 16.16
N ALA A 184 15.32 25.31 16.16
CA ALA A 184 14.30 24.82 15.24
C ALA A 184 12.92 25.40 15.58
N ALA A 185 12.13 25.71 14.55
CA ALA A 185 10.77 26.20 14.71
C ALA A 185 9.76 25.06 14.66
N ALA A 186 8.61 25.22 15.32
CA ALA A 186 7.50 24.28 15.20
C ALA A 186 6.99 24.19 13.76
N ARG A 187 6.66 22.99 13.31
CA ARG A 187 6.10 22.72 11.98
C ARG A 187 4.59 22.47 12.07
N GLU A 188 3.83 22.97 11.08
CA GLU A 188 2.43 22.56 10.91
C GLU A 188 2.33 21.04 10.69
N GLY A 189 1.51 20.38 11.52
CA GLY A 189 1.40 18.91 11.54
C GLY A 189 2.27 18.21 12.60
N GLY A 190 3.02 18.96 13.42
CA GLY A 190 3.82 18.43 14.51
C GLY A 190 5.31 18.27 14.18
N GLY A 191 6.14 18.28 15.21
CA GLY A 191 7.60 18.24 15.11
C GLY A 191 8.24 19.61 14.90
N ALA A 192 9.50 19.60 14.48
CA ALA A 192 10.32 20.79 14.28
C ALA A 192 10.97 20.83 12.90
N ALA A 193 11.32 22.03 12.44
CA ALA A 193 11.97 22.21 11.16
C ALA A 193 12.96 23.38 11.17
N LEU A 194 13.99 23.27 10.32
CA LEU A 194 14.95 24.34 10.07
C LEU A 194 14.42 25.35 9.04
N GLY A 195 13.52 24.93 8.14
CA GLY A 195 12.80 25.77 7.18
C GLY A 195 13.52 26.02 5.86
N PHE A 196 13.82 24.96 5.10
CA PHE A 196 14.41 25.04 3.77
C PHE A 196 13.76 24.08 2.78
N TYR A 197 13.92 24.35 1.49
CA TYR A 197 13.62 23.43 0.40
C TYR A 197 14.91 22.78 -0.09
N PRO A 198 14.98 21.44 -0.16
CA PRO A 198 16.17 20.70 -0.59
C PRO A 198 16.30 20.68 -2.12
N THR A 199 17.50 20.40 -2.63
CA THR A 199 17.64 19.95 -4.02
C THR A 199 17.22 18.48 -4.13
N THR A 200 16.61 18.13 -5.26
CA THR A 200 16.17 16.75 -5.54
C THR A 200 17.16 16.07 -6.48
N GLN A 201 17.64 14.89 -6.10
CA GLN A 201 18.47 14.04 -6.96
C GLN A 201 17.73 12.74 -7.28
N ARG A 202 17.91 12.25 -8.51
CA ARG A 202 17.34 10.96 -8.90
C ARG A 202 18.20 9.82 -8.41
N LEU A 203 17.57 8.81 -7.82
CA LEU A 203 18.21 7.55 -7.50
C LEU A 203 18.53 6.79 -8.80
N GLY A 204 19.66 6.08 -8.80
CA GLY A 204 19.95 5.10 -9.85
C GLY A 204 18.91 3.98 -9.81
N ILE A 205 18.60 3.38 -10.97
CA ILE A 205 17.55 2.36 -11.13
C ILE A 205 17.68 1.22 -10.10
N ILE A 206 18.90 0.73 -9.87
CA ILE A 206 19.16 -0.37 -8.94
C ILE A 206 18.86 0.06 -7.50
N SER A 207 19.31 1.26 -7.11
CA SER A 207 19.03 1.81 -5.79
C SER A 207 17.53 2.02 -5.58
N SER A 208 16.81 2.52 -6.58
CA SER A 208 15.35 2.69 -6.53
C SER A 208 14.61 1.38 -6.29
N ILE A 209 15.09 0.26 -6.86
CA ILE A 209 14.52 -1.07 -6.62
C ILE A 209 14.75 -1.50 -5.15
N GLY A 210 15.95 -1.29 -4.62
CA GLY A 210 16.27 -1.59 -3.22
C GLY A 210 15.46 -0.74 -2.24
N THR A 211 15.44 0.58 -2.45
CA THR A 211 14.65 1.52 -1.64
C THR A 211 13.16 1.24 -1.76
N GLY A 212 12.66 0.88 -2.95
CA GLY A 212 11.28 0.45 -3.15
C GLY A 212 10.92 -0.79 -2.33
N LEU A 213 11.85 -1.74 -2.15
CA LEU A 213 11.61 -2.93 -1.33
C LEU A 213 11.49 -2.56 0.15
N THR A 214 12.44 -1.77 0.67
CA THR A 214 12.39 -1.27 2.05
C THR A 214 11.13 -0.45 2.28
N GLY A 215 10.77 0.44 1.35
CA GLY A 215 9.54 1.22 1.38
C GLY A 215 8.28 0.37 1.35
N THR A 216 8.30 -0.79 0.68
CA THR A 216 7.17 -1.74 0.69
C THR A 216 6.98 -2.36 2.07
N PHE A 217 8.06 -2.77 2.73
CA PHE A 217 7.99 -3.29 4.10
C PHE A 217 7.52 -2.22 5.09
N GLN A 218 8.02 -0.99 4.96
CA GLN A 218 7.59 0.13 5.77
C GLN A 218 6.09 0.39 5.58
N MET A 219 5.65 0.52 4.32
CA MET A 219 4.25 0.75 3.98
C MET A 219 3.34 -0.34 4.55
N ILE A 220 3.72 -1.61 4.44
CA ILE A 220 2.97 -2.72 5.07
C ILE A 220 2.93 -2.59 6.59
N GLY A 221 4.04 -2.21 7.22
CA GLY A 221 4.11 -1.92 8.65
C GLY A 221 3.20 -0.78 9.07
N ASP A 222 3.11 0.28 8.27
CA ASP A 222 2.22 1.42 8.50
C ASP A 222 0.75 1.00 8.41
N VAL A 223 0.41 0.12 7.45
CA VAL A 223 -0.95 -0.44 7.34
C VAL A 223 -1.31 -1.26 8.57
N PHE A 224 -0.41 -2.15 9.04
CA PHE A 224 -0.63 -2.89 10.29
C PHE A 224 -0.79 -1.96 11.50
N SER A 225 0.04 -0.92 11.58
CA SER A 225 -0.03 0.07 12.67
C SER A 225 -1.34 0.85 12.62
N GLY A 226 -1.81 1.22 11.43
CA GLY A 226 -3.13 1.83 11.22
C GLY A 226 -4.26 0.95 11.76
N PHE A 227 -4.25 -0.35 11.44
CA PHE A 227 -5.22 -1.31 12.01
C PHE A 227 -5.13 -1.43 13.53
N ALA A 228 -3.91 -1.48 14.09
CA ALA A 228 -3.70 -1.52 15.53
C ALA A 228 -4.24 -0.25 16.22
N ASN A 229 -4.07 0.92 15.62
CA ASN A 229 -4.55 2.20 16.14
C ASN A 229 -6.08 2.27 16.20
N ILE A 230 -6.77 1.68 15.21
CA ILE A 230 -8.23 1.57 15.21
C ILE A 230 -8.71 0.66 16.34
N ILE A 231 -8.07 -0.50 16.51
CA ILE A 231 -8.44 -1.48 17.56
C ILE A 231 -8.17 -0.92 18.96
N THR A 232 -7.10 -0.15 19.13
CA THR A 232 -6.73 0.47 20.42
C THR A 232 -7.51 1.76 20.73
N GLY A 233 -8.33 2.25 19.79
CA GLY A 233 -9.13 3.47 19.96
C GLY A 233 -8.32 4.76 19.84
N MET A 234 -7.09 4.71 19.32
CA MET A 234 -6.30 5.90 19.01
C MET A 234 -6.81 6.63 17.76
N VAL A 235 -7.49 5.92 16.86
CA VAL A 235 -8.09 6.45 15.63
C VAL A 235 -9.58 6.10 15.63
N GLY A 236 -10.42 7.10 15.35
CA GLY A 236 -11.87 6.92 15.26
C GLY A 236 -12.31 6.10 14.05
N VAL A 237 -13.41 5.34 14.15
CA VAL A 237 -13.99 4.62 13.01
C VAL A 237 -14.50 5.58 11.93
N ASP A 238 -14.83 6.80 12.31
CA ASP A 238 -15.17 7.90 11.42
C ASP A 238 -14.01 8.34 10.54
N GLU A 239 -12.75 8.07 10.92
CA GLU A 239 -11.55 8.36 10.11
C GLU A 239 -11.29 7.31 9.01
N LEU A 240 -12.03 6.19 9.01
CA LEU A 240 -11.89 5.17 7.97
C LEU A 240 -12.53 5.63 6.66
N ALA A 241 -11.68 5.81 5.65
CA ALA A 241 -12.14 6.04 4.29
C ALA A 241 -12.66 4.74 3.67
N GLY A 242 -13.94 4.74 3.29
CA GLY A 242 -14.50 3.67 2.47
C GLY A 242 -14.17 3.83 0.99
N ILE A 243 -14.88 3.10 0.14
CA ILE A 243 -14.72 3.18 -1.31
C ILE A 243 -14.96 4.62 -1.79
N VAL A 244 -15.94 5.32 -1.22
CA VAL A 244 -16.28 6.69 -1.63
C VAL A 244 -15.21 7.67 -1.14
N GLY A 245 -14.73 7.54 0.10
CA GLY A 245 -13.60 8.33 0.60
C GLY A 245 -12.33 8.14 -0.24
N VAL A 246 -11.98 6.90 -0.58
CA VAL A 246 -10.79 6.63 -1.42
C VAL A 246 -10.96 7.23 -2.83
N THR A 247 -12.16 7.19 -3.42
CA THR A 247 -12.39 7.83 -4.73
C THR A 247 -12.22 9.35 -4.67
N GLN A 248 -12.59 10.00 -3.55
CA GLN A 248 -12.41 11.43 -3.36
C GLN A 248 -10.93 11.78 -3.24
N VAL A 249 -10.19 11.10 -2.36
CA VAL A 249 -8.76 11.34 -2.18
C VAL A 249 -8.01 11.11 -3.50
N THR A 250 -8.36 10.07 -4.24
CA THR A 250 -7.76 9.80 -5.57
C THR A 250 -8.08 10.92 -6.57
N THR A 251 -9.32 11.43 -6.54
CA THR A 251 -9.76 12.53 -7.41
C THR A 251 -9.05 13.83 -7.08
N GLU A 252 -8.97 14.18 -5.81
CA GLU A 252 -8.28 15.37 -5.31
C GLU A 252 -6.79 15.34 -5.67
N VAL A 253 -6.11 14.21 -5.41
CA VAL A 253 -4.70 14.04 -5.79
C VAL A 253 -4.53 14.16 -7.31
N TRP A 254 -5.44 13.59 -8.10
CA TRP A 254 -5.39 13.72 -9.56
C TRP A 254 -5.52 15.18 -10.00
N GLU A 255 -6.55 15.90 -9.53
CA GLU A 255 -6.80 17.30 -9.89
C GLU A 255 -5.62 18.18 -9.51
N ASN A 256 -5.15 18.09 -8.26
CA ASN A 256 -4.00 18.84 -7.78
C ASN A 256 -2.70 18.51 -8.53
N SER A 257 -2.58 17.29 -9.09
CA SER A 257 -1.36 16.88 -9.77
C SER A 257 -1.32 17.26 -11.25
N VAL A 258 -2.47 17.24 -11.93
CA VAL A 258 -2.56 17.56 -13.37
C VAL A 258 -2.19 19.02 -13.62
N ASP A 259 -2.46 19.90 -12.67
CA ASP A 259 -2.07 21.32 -12.72
C ASP A 259 -0.55 21.51 -12.83
N TYR A 260 0.25 20.59 -12.28
CA TYR A 260 1.71 20.61 -12.43
C TYR A 260 2.16 19.98 -13.75
N SER A 261 1.79 18.72 -14.00
CA SER A 261 1.99 18.04 -15.28
C SER A 261 1.27 16.69 -15.34
N LEU A 262 0.98 16.21 -16.55
CA LEU A 262 0.40 14.88 -16.74
C LEU A 262 1.28 13.76 -16.16
N MET A 263 2.61 13.86 -16.31
CA MET A 263 3.52 12.84 -15.77
C MET A 263 3.47 12.81 -14.23
N TYR A 264 3.43 13.98 -13.60
CA TYR A 264 3.32 14.08 -12.14
C TYR A 264 2.01 13.45 -11.63
N ALA A 265 0.89 13.73 -12.31
CA ALA A 265 -0.39 13.08 -12.03
C ALA A 265 -0.35 11.56 -12.17
N ILE A 266 0.23 11.03 -13.25
CA ILE A 266 0.37 9.59 -13.45
C ILE A 266 1.21 8.96 -12.34
N MET A 267 2.32 9.59 -11.94
CA MET A 267 3.20 9.07 -10.90
C MET A 267 2.53 9.09 -9.51
N ASN A 268 1.73 10.11 -9.21
CA ASN A 268 0.92 10.09 -7.99
C ASN A 268 -0.16 9.01 -8.02
N MET A 269 -0.78 8.72 -9.17
CA MET A 269 -1.70 7.58 -9.29
C MET A 269 -0.99 6.23 -9.15
N VAL A 270 0.25 6.11 -9.65
CA VAL A 270 1.11 4.94 -9.41
C VAL A 270 1.36 4.75 -7.92
N TYR A 271 1.67 5.83 -7.19
CA TYR A 271 1.85 5.79 -5.75
C TYR A 271 0.57 5.38 -5.00
N ILE A 272 -0.59 5.98 -5.31
CA ILE A 272 -1.87 5.57 -4.72
C ILE A 272 -2.17 4.11 -5.02
N THR A 273 -1.90 3.64 -6.24
CA THR A 273 -2.07 2.22 -6.61
C THR A 273 -1.18 1.33 -5.74
N ALA A 274 0.05 1.75 -5.44
CA ALA A 274 0.94 1.02 -4.54
C ALA A 274 0.38 0.96 -3.11
N VAL A 275 -0.09 2.09 -2.57
CA VAL A 275 -0.71 2.17 -1.23
C VAL A 275 -1.93 1.24 -1.15
N LEU A 276 -2.83 1.30 -2.13
CA LEU A 276 -4.01 0.45 -2.18
C LEU A 276 -3.67 -1.03 -2.36
N SER A 277 -2.61 -1.33 -3.14
CA SER A 277 -2.11 -2.70 -3.29
C SER A 277 -1.54 -3.25 -1.98
N ALA A 278 -0.78 -2.44 -1.24
CA ALA A 278 -0.28 -2.80 0.09
C ALA A 278 -1.41 -3.03 1.09
N ASN A 279 -2.42 -2.16 1.10
CA ASN A 279 -3.63 -2.32 1.89
C ASN A 279 -4.32 -3.65 1.59
N LEU A 280 -4.51 -3.99 0.30
CA LEU A 280 -5.15 -5.23 -0.10
C LEU A 280 -4.32 -6.46 0.26
N ALA A 281 -2.98 -6.36 0.19
CA ALA A 281 -2.08 -7.43 0.64
C ALA A 281 -2.24 -7.71 2.14
N VAL A 282 -2.24 -6.66 2.97
CA VAL A 282 -2.39 -6.80 4.43
C VAL A 282 -3.78 -7.29 4.80
N LEU A 283 -4.83 -6.65 4.27
CA LEU A 283 -6.22 -7.01 4.55
C LEU A 283 -6.49 -8.48 4.24
N ASN A 284 -6.01 -8.99 3.10
CA ASN A 284 -6.19 -10.40 2.75
C ASN A 284 -5.33 -11.36 3.57
N LEU A 285 -4.33 -10.90 4.33
CA LEU A 285 -3.56 -11.73 5.25
C LEU A 285 -4.10 -11.71 6.69
N ILE A 286 -4.97 -10.75 7.03
CA ILE A 286 -5.63 -10.72 8.34
C ILE A 286 -6.46 -12.00 8.51
N PRO A 287 -6.41 -12.67 9.68
CA PRO A 287 -7.15 -13.89 9.96
C PRO A 287 -8.65 -13.61 10.17
N PHE A 288 -9.29 -13.03 9.17
CA PHE A 288 -10.70 -12.68 9.16
C PHE A 288 -11.46 -13.64 8.25
N PRO A 289 -12.59 -14.23 8.71
CA PRO A 289 -13.37 -15.12 7.86
C PRO A 289 -13.93 -14.39 6.64
N ALA A 290 -14.03 -15.10 5.51
CA ALA A 290 -14.30 -14.62 4.15
C ALA A 290 -13.08 -14.07 3.38
N LEU A 291 -11.96 -13.79 4.04
CA LEU A 291 -10.70 -13.41 3.39
C LEU A 291 -9.72 -14.59 3.32
N ASP A 292 -8.68 -14.45 2.51
CA ASP A 292 -7.63 -15.48 2.36
C ASP A 292 -6.95 -15.80 3.69
N GLY A 293 -6.70 -14.80 4.53
CA GLY A 293 -6.09 -14.95 5.85
C GLY A 293 -6.93 -15.79 6.80
N GLY A 294 -8.26 -15.77 6.67
CA GLY A 294 -9.15 -16.71 7.36
C GLY A 294 -8.87 -18.15 6.93
N ARG A 295 -8.75 -18.40 5.62
CA ARG A 295 -8.42 -19.73 5.08
C ARG A 295 -7.01 -20.19 5.48
N ILE A 296 -6.05 -19.26 5.51
CA ILE A 296 -4.70 -19.51 6.02
C ILE A 296 -4.76 -19.95 7.49
N LEU A 297 -5.52 -19.23 8.33
CA LEU A 297 -5.69 -19.60 9.73
C LEU A 297 -6.31 -20.99 9.89
N PHE A 298 -7.39 -21.30 9.16
CA PHE A 298 -8.02 -22.62 9.24
C PHE A 298 -7.10 -23.74 8.77
N THR A 299 -6.36 -23.52 7.68
CA THR A 299 -5.38 -24.48 7.16
C THR A 299 -4.21 -24.67 8.14
N PHE A 300 -3.78 -23.61 8.82
CA PHE A 300 -2.77 -23.69 9.88
C PHE A 300 -3.27 -24.50 11.09
N ILE A 301 -4.52 -24.28 11.52
CA ILE A 301 -5.15 -25.07 12.59
C ILE A 301 -5.22 -26.55 12.19
N GLU A 302 -5.58 -26.84 10.95
CA GLU A 302 -5.57 -28.21 10.42
C GLU A 302 -4.17 -28.84 10.47
N LEU A 303 -3.13 -28.10 10.05
CA LEU A 303 -1.74 -28.55 10.08
C LEU A 303 -1.30 -28.93 11.50
N VAL A 304 -1.61 -28.10 12.49
CA VAL A 304 -1.27 -28.33 13.90
C VAL A 304 -2.07 -29.52 14.48
N ARG A 305 -3.33 -29.66 14.08
CA ARG A 305 -4.24 -30.69 14.61
C ARG A 305 -4.09 -32.05 13.92
N GLY A 306 -3.49 -32.08 12.73
CA GLY A 306 -3.31 -33.30 11.92
C GLY A 306 -4.60 -33.89 11.35
N LYS A 307 -5.74 -33.18 11.44
CA LYS A 307 -7.03 -33.62 10.89
C LYS A 307 -7.84 -32.43 10.32
N PRO A 308 -8.50 -32.63 9.17
CA PRO A 308 -9.23 -31.56 8.47
C PRO A 308 -10.36 -30.99 9.32
N LEU A 309 -10.61 -29.69 9.17
CA LEU A 309 -11.77 -29.04 9.75
C LEU A 309 -13.03 -29.48 9.01
N ASP A 310 -14.15 -29.44 9.74
CA ASP A 310 -15.45 -29.74 9.17
C ASP A 310 -15.81 -28.61 8.20
N GLN A 311 -15.95 -28.93 6.92
CA GLN A 311 -16.19 -27.96 5.85
C GLN A 311 -17.49 -27.17 6.07
N ASN A 312 -18.52 -27.76 6.69
CA ASN A 312 -19.76 -27.05 6.97
C ASN A 312 -19.57 -26.00 8.06
N LYS A 313 -18.73 -26.30 9.08
CA LYS A 313 -18.41 -25.34 10.14
C LYS A 313 -17.52 -24.21 9.62
N GLU A 314 -16.53 -24.54 8.80
CA GLU A 314 -15.69 -23.55 8.13
C GLU A 314 -16.54 -22.63 7.25
N GLY A 315 -17.36 -23.20 6.36
CA GLY A 315 -18.28 -22.45 5.51
C GLY A 315 -19.23 -21.54 6.29
N PHE A 316 -19.77 -22.01 7.43
CA PHE A 316 -20.61 -21.18 8.29
C PHE A 316 -19.83 -20.01 8.93
N ILE A 317 -18.61 -20.23 9.41
CA ILE A 317 -17.78 -19.16 9.97
C ILE A 317 -17.42 -18.13 8.88
N HIS A 318 -17.07 -18.59 7.68
CA HIS A 318 -16.84 -17.72 6.52
C HIS A 318 -18.09 -16.90 6.18
N PHE A 319 -19.28 -17.52 6.19
CA PHE A 319 -20.54 -16.82 5.95
C PHE A 319 -20.82 -15.74 7.01
N VAL A 320 -20.64 -16.04 8.30
CA VAL A 320 -20.82 -15.07 9.38
C VAL A 320 -19.83 -13.92 9.26
N GLY A 321 -18.55 -14.21 8.98
CA GLY A 321 -17.54 -13.17 8.76
C GLY A 321 -17.87 -12.30 7.55
N PHE A 322 -18.32 -12.90 6.44
CA PHE A 322 -18.79 -12.15 5.28
C PHE A 322 -19.96 -11.23 5.63
N ALA A 323 -20.95 -11.72 6.38
CA ALA A 323 -22.08 -10.91 6.81
C ALA A 323 -21.65 -9.72 7.68
N LEU A 324 -20.72 -9.93 8.63
CA LEU A 324 -20.15 -8.87 9.45
C LEU A 324 -19.37 -7.84 8.61
N LEU A 325 -18.60 -8.31 7.63
CA LEU A 325 -17.88 -7.44 6.70
C LEU A 325 -18.85 -6.59 5.87
N MET A 326 -19.95 -7.16 5.39
CA MET A 326 -20.98 -6.41 4.67
C MET A 326 -21.63 -5.34 5.55
N VAL A 327 -21.90 -5.62 6.83
CA VAL A 327 -22.40 -4.62 7.78
C VAL A 327 -21.37 -3.50 7.98
N LEU A 328 -20.10 -3.83 8.17
CA LEU A 328 -19.02 -2.85 8.28
C LEU A 328 -18.93 -1.97 7.03
N MET A 329 -19.01 -2.56 5.83
CA MET A 329 -19.00 -1.81 4.57
C MET A 329 -20.16 -0.81 4.48
N VAL A 330 -21.35 -1.17 4.96
CA VAL A 330 -22.50 -0.24 5.02
C VAL A 330 -22.27 0.89 6.01
N VAL A 331 -21.69 0.61 7.18
CA VAL A 331 -21.35 1.63 8.18
C VAL A 331 -20.32 2.62 7.64
N VAL A 332 -19.25 2.12 7.03
CA VAL A 332 -18.20 2.96 6.44
C VAL A 332 -18.77 3.78 5.27
N LEU A 333 -19.60 3.18 4.42
CA LEU A 333 -20.28 3.90 3.34
C LEU A 333 -21.19 5.02 3.88
N TYR A 334 -21.92 4.77 4.97
CA TYR A 334 -22.73 5.79 5.62
C TYR A 334 -21.86 6.95 6.12
N ASN A 335 -20.74 6.66 6.78
CA ASN A 335 -19.79 7.67 7.26
C ASN A 335 -19.21 8.50 6.10
N ASP A 336 -18.81 7.85 5.01
CA ASP A 336 -18.32 8.53 3.79
C ASP A 336 -19.38 9.50 3.23
N ILE A 337 -20.65 9.08 3.18
CA ILE A 337 -21.77 9.89 2.67
C ILE A 337 -22.07 11.06 3.61
N VAL A 338 -22.08 10.85 4.93
CA VAL A 338 -22.28 11.92 5.90
C VAL A 338 -21.18 12.97 5.77
N ARG A 339 -19.93 12.53 5.63
CA ARG A 339 -18.78 13.42 5.42
C ARG A 339 -18.89 14.23 4.13
N LEU A 340 -19.45 13.67 3.06
CA LEU A 340 -19.70 14.38 1.80
C LEU A 340 -20.75 15.49 1.90
N MET A 341 -21.68 15.37 2.85
CA MET A 341 -22.77 16.32 3.03
C MET A 341 -22.49 17.38 4.09
N ALA A 342 -21.41 17.20 4.87
CA ALA A 342 -20.94 18.14 5.89
C ALA A 342 -20.02 19.21 5.27
#